data_AF-A0A3N5HX81-F1
#
_entry.id   AF-A0A3N5HX81-F1
#
_cell.length_a   1.000
_cell.length_b   1.000
_cell.length_c   1.000
_cell.angle_alpha   90.00
_cell.angle_beta   90.00
_cell.angle_gamma   90.00
#
_symmetry.space_group_name_H-M   'P 1'
#
loop_
_entity.id
_entity.type
_entity.pdbx_description
1 polymer ?
#
loop_
_entity_poly.entity_id
_entity_poly.type
_entity_poly.pdbx_seq_one_letter_code
_entity_poly.pdbx_strand_id
1 'polypeptide(L)'
;MNAGKILFGAVAAVATGAVLGVLFAPDKGSNTRKKLSKQGSRYMGNLKDTATGYVDTLEESIESAKETAVGVADKVKGAVDSLAGYGPKEHARRA
;
A
#
# COMPACT_ATOMS: atom_id res chain seq x y z
N MET A 1 1.58 1.43 18.34
CA MET A 1 2.10 0.76 17.12
C MET A 1 3.06 1.73 16.46
N ASN A 2 4.28 1.33 16.11
CA ASN A 2 5.22 2.24 15.46
C ASN A 2 4.77 2.50 14.02
N ALA A 3 4.27 3.70 13.74
CA ALA A 3 3.78 4.11 12.43
C ALA A 3 4.82 3.87 11.32
N GLY A 4 6.11 4.06 11.63
CA GLY A 4 7.21 3.76 10.71
C GLY A 4 7.26 2.31 10.24
N LYS A 5 6.92 1.33 11.10
CA LYS A 5 6.90 -0.09 10.71
C LYS A 5 5.73 -0.40 9.77
N ILE A 6 4.59 0.27 9.97
CA ILE A 6 3.40 0.12 9.10
C ILE A 6 3.67 0.75 7.73
N LEU A 7 4.22 1.97 7.70
CA LEU A 7 4.63 2.65 6.47
C LEU A 7 5.66 1.84 5.69
N PHE A 8 6.67 1.30 6.38
CA PHE A 8 7.68 0.47 5.74
C PHE A 8 7.08 -0.82 5.17
N GLY A 9 6.16 -1.46 5.90
CA GLY A 9 5.42 -2.63 5.42
C GLY A 9 4.60 -2.33 4.17
N ALA A 10 3.91 -1.19 4.14
CA ALA A 10 3.14 -0.75 2.97
C ALA A 10 4.03 -0.49 1.74
N VAL A 11 5.14 0.24 1.92
CA VAL A 11 6.10 0.51 0.82
C VAL A 11 6.71 -0.79 0.32
N ALA A 12 7.12 -1.70 1.21
CA ALA A 12 7.66 -3.00 0.85
C ALA A 12 6.63 -3.85 0.09
N ALA A 13 5.36 -3.84 0.50
CA ALA A 13 4.29 -4.55 -0.19
C ALA A 13 4.05 -4.00 -1.60
N VAL A 14 3.97 -2.68 -1.77
CA VAL A 14 3.81 -2.05 -3.09
C VAL A 14 5.01 -2.35 -3.99
N ALA A 15 6.24 -2.22 -3.47
CA ALA A 15 7.44 -2.51 -4.25
C ALA A 15 7.49 -3.97 -4.69
N THR A 16 7.23 -4.90 -3.77
CA THR A 16 7.18 -6.35 -4.07
C THR A 16 6.08 -6.65 -5.09
N GLY A 17 4.89 -6.07 -4.94
CA GLY A 17 3.79 -6.23 -5.90
C GLY A 17 4.12 -5.69 -7.29
N ALA A 18 4.79 -4.54 -7.37
CA ALA A 18 5.22 -3.97 -8.66
C ALA A 18 6.28 -4.84 -9.35
N VAL A 19 7.26 -5.35 -8.59
CA VAL A 19 8.28 -6.28 -9.12
C VAL A 19 7.61 -7.55 -9.66
N LEU A 20 6.71 -8.15 -8.88
CA LEU A 20 5.98 -9.34 -9.31
C LEU A 20 5.08 -9.06 -10.52
N GLY A 21 4.39 -7.93 -10.55
CA GLY A 21 3.53 -7.53 -11.67
C GLY A 21 4.31 -7.32 -12.97
N VAL A 22 5.47 -6.66 -12.90
CA VAL A 22 6.36 -6.49 -14.06
C VAL A 22 6.95 -7.83 -14.52
N LEU A 23 7.27 -8.72 -13.59
CA LEU A 23 7.83 -10.04 -13.91
C LEU A 23 6.79 -10.96 -14.55
N PHE A 24 5.55 -10.96 -14.05
CA PHE A 24 4.46 -11.78 -14.60
C PHE A 24 3.93 -11.25 -15.93
N ALA A 25 3.93 -9.93 -16.13
CA ALA A 25 3.45 -9.29 -17.35
C ALA A 25 4.47 -8.27 -17.89
N PRO A 26 5.59 -8.73 -18.47
CA PRO A 26 6.58 -7.83 -19.04
C PRO A 26 6.07 -7.20 -20.33
N ASP A 27 5.99 -5.88 -20.32
CA ASP A 27 5.81 -5.10 -21.53
C ASP A 27 7.10 -5.17 -22.38
N LYS A 28 6.98 -5.07 -23.71
CA LYS A 28 8.16 -5.04 -24.58
C LYS A 28 9.06 -3.87 -24.19
N GLY A 29 10.37 -4.12 -24.01
CA GLY A 29 11.32 -3.10 -23.53
C GLY A 29 11.35 -1.80 -24.36
N SER A 30 11.11 -1.88 -25.67
CA SER A 30 10.98 -0.70 -26.55
C SER A 30 9.81 0.21 -26.14
N ASN A 31 8.67 -0.39 -25.78
CA ASN A 31 7.51 0.33 -25.28
C ASN A 31 7.80 0.94 -23.91
N THR A 32 8.48 0.23 -23.02
CA THR A 32 8.84 0.73 -21.68
C THR A 32 9.76 1.95 -21.77
N ARG A 33 10.79 1.92 -22.61
CA ARG A 33 11.69 3.08 -22.81
C ARG A 33 10.94 4.29 -23.39
N LYS A 34 10.05 4.06 -24.37
CA LYS A 34 9.22 5.12 -24.96
C LYS A 34 8.23 5.70 -23.95
N LYS A 35 7.58 4.85 -23.15
CA LYS A 35 6.68 5.26 -22.06
C LYS A 35 7.44 6.08 -21.02
N LEU A 36 8.61 5.63 -20.57
CA LEU A 36 9.42 6.35 -19.57
C LEU A 36 9.82 7.74 -20.05
N SER A 37 10.30 7.85 -21.30
CA SER A 37 10.67 9.13 -21.89
C SER A 37 9.47 10.10 -22.03
N LYS A 38 8.29 9.60 -22.38
CA LYS A 38 7.07 10.42 -22.53
C LYS A 38 6.40 10.75 -21.19
N GLN A 39 6.46 9.83 -20.23
CA GLN A 39 5.80 9.98 -18.93
C GLN A 39 6.64 10.78 -17.93
N GLY A 40 7.97 10.67 -17.92
CA GLY A 40 8.80 11.34 -16.91
C GLY A 40 8.60 12.87 -16.86
N SER A 41 8.54 13.51 -18.02
CA SER A 41 8.29 14.95 -18.12
C SER A 41 6.85 15.34 -17.77
N ARG A 42 5.85 14.54 -18.16
CA ARG A 42 4.44 14.78 -17.81
C ARG A 42 4.14 14.53 -16.33
N TYR A 43 4.74 13.50 -15.74
CA TYR A 43 4.47 13.13 -14.35
C TYR A 43 4.98 14.20 -13.41
N MET A 44 6.18 14.77 -13.65
CA MET A 44 6.72 15.83 -12.81
C MET A 44 5.85 17.10 -12.83
N GLY A 45 5.39 17.51 -14.02
CA GLY A 45 4.50 18.67 -14.18
C GLY A 45 3.15 18.44 -13.52
N ASN A 46 2.47 17.34 -13.86
CA ASN A 46 1.15 17.05 -13.33
C ASN A 46 1.19 16.77 -11.81
N LEU A 47 2.21 16.12 -11.28
CA LEU A 47 2.30 15.84 -9.84
C LEU A 47 2.38 17.13 -9.03
N LYS A 48 3.08 18.16 -9.52
CA LYS A 48 3.19 19.44 -8.82
C LYS A 48 1.83 20.14 -8.72
N ASP A 49 1.12 20.21 -9.85
CA ASP A 49 -0.20 20.87 -9.91
C ASP A 49 -1.24 20.08 -9.12
N THR A 50 -1.24 18.74 -9.24
CA THR A 50 -2.22 17.90 -8.55
C THR A 50 -1.91 17.77 -7.06
N ALA A 51 -0.64 17.71 -6.63
CA ALA A 51 -0.29 17.67 -5.21
C ALA A 51 -0.76 18.93 -4.49
N THR A 52 -0.66 20.09 -5.13
CA THR A 52 -1.13 21.35 -4.55
C THR A 52 -2.65 21.32 -4.34
N GLY A 53 -3.43 20.91 -5.34
CA GLY A 53 -4.89 20.78 -5.19
C GLY A 53 -5.35 19.63 -4.29
N TYR A 54 -4.56 18.55 -4.16
CA TYR A 54 -4.85 17.45 -3.24
C TYR A 54 -4.61 17.86 -1.80
N VAL A 55 -3.55 18.61 -1.48
CA VAL A 55 -3.32 19.07 -0.10
C VAL A 55 -4.52 19.87 0.42
N ASP A 56 -5.08 20.77 -0.40
CA ASP A 56 -6.26 21.57 -0.04
C ASP A 56 -7.53 20.73 0.16
N THR A 57 -7.75 19.68 -0.65
CA THR A 57 -8.94 18.81 -0.54
C THR A 57 -8.80 17.68 0.48
N LEU A 58 -7.56 17.32 0.82
CA LEU A 58 -7.26 16.31 1.84
C LEU A 58 -7.55 16.83 3.24
N GLU A 59 -7.31 18.11 3.55
CA GLU A 59 -7.63 18.68 4.86
C GLU A 59 -9.11 18.49 5.22
N GLU A 60 -10.02 18.71 4.26
CA GLU A 60 -11.47 18.56 4.47
C GLU A 60 -11.93 17.09 4.48
N SER A 61 -11.24 16.20 3.74
CA SER A 61 -11.60 14.78 3.63
C SER A 61 -11.00 13.88 4.72
N ILE A 62 -9.93 14.33 5.37
CA ILE A 62 -9.20 13.56 6.40
C ILE A 62 -10.08 13.21 7.59
N GLU A 63 -11.02 14.08 7.96
CA GLU A 63 -11.86 13.87 9.15
C GLU A 63 -12.86 12.72 8.95
N SER A 64 -13.53 12.67 7.78
CA SER A 64 -14.41 11.54 7.41
C SER A 64 -13.63 10.25 7.07
N ALA A 65 -12.44 10.39 6.50
CA ALA A 65 -11.59 9.25 6.16
C ALA A 65 -11.01 8.57 7.42
N LYS A 66 -10.70 9.33 8.48
CA LYS A 66 -10.22 8.76 9.74
C LYS A 66 -11.22 7.78 10.35
N GLU A 67 -12.50 8.14 10.39
CA GLU A 67 -13.54 7.29 10.97
C GLU A 67 -13.69 5.96 10.21
N THR A 68 -13.71 6.04 8.88
CA THR A 68 -13.78 4.85 8.01
C THR A 68 -12.50 4.00 8.10
N ALA A 69 -11.33 4.64 8.16
CA ALA A 69 -10.05 3.95 8.26
C ALA A 69 -9.90 3.19 9.58
N VAL A 70 -10.38 3.73 10.70
CA VAL A 70 -10.41 3.04 11.99
C VAL A 70 -11.29 1.79 11.91
N GLY A 71 -12.49 1.89 11.33
CA GLY A 71 -13.40 0.74 11.18
C GLY A 71 -12.86 -0.37 10.26
N VAL A 72 -12.13 -0.01 9.19
CA VAL A 72 -11.45 -0.98 8.33
C VAL A 72 -10.25 -1.59 9.03
N ALA A 73 -9.46 -0.80 9.75
CA ALA A 73 -8.32 -1.29 10.52
C ALA A 73 -8.75 -2.30 11.59
N ASP A 74 -9.88 -2.07 12.28
CA ASP A 74 -10.41 -3.01 13.28
C ASP A 74 -10.90 -4.32 12.65
N LYS A 75 -11.56 -4.26 11.49
CA LYS A 75 -11.95 -5.49 10.74
C LYS A 75 -10.74 -6.28 10.26
N VAL A 76 -9.73 -5.59 9.73
CA VAL A 76 -8.49 -6.22 9.27
C VAL A 76 -7.73 -6.81 10.45
N LYS A 77 -7.65 -6.10 11.58
CA LYS A 77 -7.02 -6.60 12.79
C LYS A 77 -7.74 -7.83 13.34
N GLY A 78 -9.08 -7.82 13.39
CA GLY A 78 -9.87 -8.98 13.79
C GLY A 78 -9.68 -10.19 12.86
N ALA A 79 -9.63 -9.97 11.54
CA ALA A 79 -9.34 -11.01 10.56
C ALA A 79 -7.92 -11.56 10.70
N VAL A 80 -6.92 -10.69 10.88
CA VAL A 80 -5.52 -11.09 11.09
C VAL A 80 -5.34 -11.82 12.40
N ASP A 81 -5.96 -11.40 13.50
CA ASP A 81 -5.92 -12.10 14.79
C ASP A 81 -6.60 -13.47 14.69
N SER A 82 -7.70 -13.60 13.93
CA SER A 82 -8.35 -14.90 13.70
C SER A 82 -7.55 -15.84 12.80
N LEU A 83 -6.76 -15.31 11.86
CA LEU A 83 -5.84 -16.09 11.03
C LEU A 83 -4.55 -16.46 11.78
N ALA A 84 -4.04 -15.56 12.62
CA ALA A 84 -2.91 -15.81 13.51
C ALA A 84 -3.26 -16.81 14.63
N GLY A 85 -4.53 -16.82 15.07
CA GLY A 85 -5.07 -17.77 16.05
C GLY A 85 -5.28 -19.21 15.54
N TYR A 86 -5.05 -19.47 14.25
CA TYR A 86 -5.14 -20.80 13.63
C TYR A 86 -3.77 -21.44 13.26
N GLY A 87 -2.67 -20.97 13.87
CA GLY A 87 -1.37 -21.66 13.89
C GLY A 87 -1.26 -22.68 15.04
N PRO A 88 -0.55 -23.81 14.88
CA PRO A 88 -0.88 -25.10 15.50
C PRO A 88 -0.86 -25.08 17.02
N LYS A 89 -1.93 -25.60 17.64
CA LYS A 89 -1.99 -25.89 19.06
C LYS A 89 -0.92 -26.92 19.41
N GLU A 90 0.11 -26.47 20.11
CA GLU A 90 1.12 -27.33 20.71
C GLU A 90 0.46 -28.14 21.84
N HIS A 91 -0.11 -29.28 21.46
CA HIS A 91 -0.53 -30.32 22.39
C HIS A 91 0.70 -31.11 22.82
N ALA A 92 1.34 -30.73 23.93
CA ALA A 92 2.15 -31.56 24.84
C ALA A 92 2.95 -30.59 25.73
N ARG A 93 2.86 -30.59 27.05
CA ARG A 93 3.06 -31.68 28.02
C ARG A 93 2.24 -31.32 29.27
N ARG A 94 1.36 -32.18 29.78
CA ARG A 94 1.62 -33.26 30.76
C ARG A 94 2.50 -32.83 31.95
N ALA A 95 1.92 -33.09 33.14
CA ALA A 95 2.44 -33.10 34.51
C ALA A 95 2.42 -31.74 35.25
#